data_AF-A0A174BLL3-F1
#
_entry.id   AF-A0A174BLL3-F1
#
_cell.length_a   1.000
_cell.length_b   1.000
_cell.length_c   1.000
_cell.angle_alpha   90.00
_cell.angle_beta   90.00
_cell.angle_gamma   90.00
#
_symmetry.space_group_name_H-M   'P 1'
#
loop_
_entity.id
_entity.type
_entity.pdbx_description
1 polymer ?
#
loop_
_entity_poly.entity_id
_entity_poly.type
_entity_poly.pdbx_seq_one_letter_code
_entity_poly.pdbx_strand_id
1 'polypeptide(L)'
;MPHPACGSSFLHSEKRFLNIGLGDIHAAEATLDEIFAYLEQADKPCIVAIDEFQQIGNYAEKNVEAILRTKVQHCRNAHFIFAGSQKHIMMNMFNSPARPFYQSVNMMQLQSIPLIAYKPFVERLFLENEKNIEPELIEQVYDFFEGHTWYVQLMFNELYILTGKGQLCDRSLHDTALTNILQMQDFTYQEIFSRLPEKQKEVLIAIGKVNPEKPDVPLNKNDAFQKVQKRRVQEKR
;
A
#
# COMPACT_ATOMS: atom_id res chain seq x y z
N MET A 1 -4.85 -56.89 23.85
CA MET A 1 -5.62 -55.66 23.55
C MET A 1 -4.64 -54.52 23.33
N PRO A 2 -4.50 -54.02 22.10
CA PRO A 2 -3.75 -52.80 21.83
C PRO A 2 -4.69 -51.59 21.66
N HIS A 3 -4.25 -50.45 22.22
CA HIS A 3 -4.79 -49.11 21.99
C HIS A 3 -4.69 -48.72 20.50
N PRO A 4 -5.69 -48.06 19.90
CA PRO A 4 -5.50 -47.32 18.66
C PRO A 4 -5.08 -45.88 18.95
N ALA A 5 -4.23 -45.41 18.05
CA ALA A 5 -3.49 -44.17 18.09
C ALA A 5 -4.34 -42.91 17.87
N CYS A 6 -3.77 -41.82 18.37
CA CYS A 6 -4.01 -40.42 18.05
C CYS A 6 -4.40 -40.20 16.58
N GLY A 7 -5.64 -39.73 16.35
CA GLY A 7 -6.09 -39.17 15.09
C GLY A 7 -5.95 -37.65 15.11
N SER A 8 -4.96 -37.13 14.39
CA SER A 8 -4.83 -35.71 14.07
C SER A 8 -5.93 -35.31 13.08
N SER A 9 -6.95 -34.62 13.57
CA SER A 9 -7.93 -33.94 12.71
C SER A 9 -7.33 -32.64 12.17
N PHE A 10 -6.65 -32.73 11.02
CA PHE A 10 -6.36 -31.58 10.16
C PHE A 10 -7.62 -31.23 9.35
N LEU A 11 -8.29 -30.13 9.70
CA LEU A 11 -9.26 -29.50 8.82
C LEU A 11 -8.50 -28.74 7.73
N HIS A 12 -8.28 -29.38 6.60
CA HIS A 12 -7.74 -28.75 5.40
C HIS A 12 -8.87 -28.00 4.68
N SER A 13 -9.06 -26.71 4.95
CA SER A 13 -9.83 -25.87 4.03
C SER A 13 -8.92 -25.48 2.88
N GLU A 14 -9.05 -26.12 1.72
CA GLU A 14 -8.45 -25.63 0.47
C GLU A 14 -9.07 -24.26 0.14
N LYS A 15 -8.46 -23.17 0.61
CA LYS A 15 -8.73 -21.83 0.09
C LYS A 15 -8.02 -21.73 -1.26
N ARG A 16 -8.76 -21.91 -2.35
CA ARG A 16 -8.24 -21.65 -3.69
C ARG A 16 -8.26 -20.14 -3.91
N PHE A 17 -7.08 -19.53 -3.87
CA PHE A 17 -6.87 -18.14 -4.28
C PHE A 17 -6.59 -18.12 -5.78
N LEU A 18 -7.51 -17.58 -6.57
CA LEU A 18 -7.31 -17.34 -7.99
C LEU A 18 -6.94 -15.86 -8.16
N ASN A 19 -5.74 -15.59 -8.68
CA ASN A 19 -5.30 -14.24 -9.05
C ASN A 19 -5.41 -14.10 -10.58
N ILE A 20 -6.32 -13.26 -11.05
CA ILE A 20 -6.51 -12.97 -12.48
C ILE A 20 -5.91 -11.59 -12.78
N GLY A 21 -4.81 -11.56 -13.53
CA GLY A 21 -4.28 -10.31 -14.11
C GLY A 21 -4.97 -9.99 -15.44
N LEU A 22 -5.32 -8.73 -15.68
CA LEU A 22 -6.05 -8.24 -16.88
C LEU A 22 -5.29 -8.35 -18.24
N GLY A 23 -4.25 -9.17 -18.34
CA GLY A 23 -3.38 -9.27 -19.52
C GLY A 23 -3.96 -10.00 -20.74
N ASP A 24 -5.04 -10.78 -20.57
CA ASP A 24 -5.51 -11.76 -21.59
C ASP A 24 -6.93 -11.49 -22.14
N ILE A 25 -7.38 -10.24 -22.24
CA ILE A 25 -8.80 -9.95 -22.56
C ILE A 25 -8.95 -9.40 -23.99
N HIS A 26 -9.44 -10.24 -24.91
CA HIS A 26 -9.75 -9.86 -26.29
C HIS A 26 -11.22 -9.42 -26.55
N ALA A 27 -12.11 -9.37 -25.55
CA ALA A 27 -13.40 -8.65 -25.62
C ALA A 27 -14.01 -8.46 -24.20
N ALA A 28 -14.10 -7.22 -23.72
CA ALA A 28 -14.42 -6.92 -22.31
C ALA A 28 -15.84 -7.29 -21.83
N GLU A 29 -16.85 -7.27 -22.71
CA GLU A 29 -18.24 -7.59 -22.32
C GLU A 29 -18.52 -9.10 -22.29
N ALA A 30 -18.05 -9.84 -23.29
CA ALA A 30 -18.18 -11.30 -23.32
C ALA A 30 -17.43 -11.96 -22.14
N THR A 31 -16.30 -11.36 -21.73
CA THR A 31 -15.49 -11.87 -20.61
C THR A 31 -16.09 -11.59 -19.23
N LEU A 32 -16.76 -10.45 -19.00
CA LEU A 32 -17.44 -10.21 -17.72
C LEU A 32 -18.60 -11.21 -17.51
N ASP A 33 -19.39 -11.44 -18.54
CA ASP A 33 -20.53 -12.38 -18.46
C ASP A 33 -20.07 -13.81 -18.16
N GLU A 34 -18.97 -14.24 -18.77
CA GLU A 34 -18.33 -15.53 -18.49
C GLU A 34 -17.79 -15.61 -17.06
N ILE A 35 -17.13 -14.56 -16.55
CA ILE A 35 -16.63 -14.53 -15.17
C ILE A 35 -17.79 -14.65 -14.18
N PHE A 36 -18.86 -13.87 -14.35
CA PHE A 36 -20.00 -13.93 -13.44
C PHE A 36 -20.78 -15.25 -13.56
N ALA A 37 -20.88 -15.84 -14.76
CA ALA A 37 -21.45 -17.17 -14.93
C ALA A 37 -20.61 -18.24 -14.22
N TYR A 38 -19.28 -18.16 -14.31
CA TYR A 38 -18.37 -19.06 -13.61
C TYR A 38 -18.52 -18.96 -12.08
N LEU A 39 -18.59 -17.73 -11.54
CA LEU A 39 -18.82 -17.50 -10.11
C LEU A 39 -20.16 -18.09 -9.65
N GLU A 40 -21.22 -17.90 -10.45
CA GLU A 40 -22.55 -18.41 -10.11
C GLU A 40 -22.62 -19.95 -10.14
N GLN A 41 -21.90 -20.59 -11.06
CA GLN A 41 -21.88 -22.05 -11.23
C GLN A 41 -20.87 -22.77 -10.34
N ALA A 42 -20.03 -22.04 -9.59
CA ALA A 42 -19.04 -22.65 -8.71
C ALA A 42 -19.68 -23.53 -7.63
N ASP A 43 -19.08 -24.69 -7.35
CA ASP A 43 -19.61 -25.66 -6.35
C ASP A 43 -19.72 -25.08 -4.93
N LYS A 44 -19.00 -24.00 -4.62
CA LYS A 44 -18.97 -23.33 -3.31
C LYS A 44 -19.09 -21.81 -3.46
N PRO A 45 -19.70 -21.12 -2.47
CA PRO A 45 -19.72 -19.68 -2.45
C PRO A 45 -18.32 -19.06 -2.52
N CYS A 46 -18.17 -18.10 -3.42
CA CYS A 46 -16.90 -17.44 -3.71
C CYS A 46 -16.76 -16.13 -2.91
N ILE A 47 -15.51 -15.74 -2.63
CA ILE A 47 -15.17 -14.39 -2.16
C ILE A 47 -14.33 -13.74 -3.25
N VAL A 48 -14.81 -12.62 -3.78
CA VAL A 48 -14.16 -11.87 -4.85
C VAL A 48 -13.68 -10.54 -4.28
N ALA A 49 -12.37 -10.32 -4.26
CA ALA A 49 -11.78 -9.05 -3.88
C ALA A 49 -11.34 -8.30 -5.13
N ILE A 50 -11.87 -7.09 -5.33
CA ILE A 50 -11.47 -6.19 -6.40
C ILE A 50 -10.69 -5.04 -5.77
N ASP A 51 -9.38 -5.03 -6.00
CA ASP A 51 -8.51 -3.96 -5.54
C ASP A 51 -8.53 -2.79 -6.52
N GLU A 52 -8.20 -1.60 -6.00
CA GLU A 52 -8.20 -0.35 -6.77
C GLU A 52 -9.51 -0.08 -7.52
N PHE A 53 -10.65 -0.42 -6.89
CA PHE A 53 -11.97 -0.35 -7.50
C PHE A 53 -12.31 1.04 -8.05
N GLN A 54 -11.75 2.12 -7.49
CA GLN A 54 -11.91 3.47 -8.02
C GLN A 54 -11.46 3.66 -9.47
N GLN A 55 -10.61 2.78 -9.99
CA GLN A 55 -10.14 2.86 -11.37
C GLN A 55 -11.27 2.62 -12.38
N ILE A 56 -12.37 1.97 -12.00
CA ILE A 56 -13.51 1.78 -12.90
C ILE A 56 -14.13 3.10 -13.38
N GLY A 57 -13.95 4.18 -12.62
CA GLY A 57 -14.43 5.51 -12.99
C GLY A 57 -13.64 6.17 -14.12
N ASN A 58 -12.47 5.62 -14.49
CA ASN A 58 -11.57 6.19 -15.50
C ASN A 58 -11.72 5.55 -16.89
N TYR A 59 -12.56 4.50 -17.03
CA TYR A 59 -12.84 3.92 -18.34
C TYR A 59 -13.57 4.92 -19.24
N ALA A 60 -13.31 4.87 -20.54
CA ALA A 60 -13.94 5.76 -21.52
C ALA A 60 -15.46 5.50 -21.59
N GLU A 61 -15.85 4.25 -21.38
CA GLU A 61 -17.21 3.76 -21.32
C GLU A 61 -17.87 4.17 -19.99
N LYS A 62 -18.81 5.12 -20.07
CA LYS A 62 -19.48 5.70 -18.89
C LYS A 62 -20.43 4.74 -18.16
N ASN A 63 -20.74 3.59 -18.74
CA ASN A 63 -21.71 2.61 -18.23
C ASN A 63 -21.07 1.45 -17.47
N VAL A 64 -19.74 1.35 -17.41
CA VAL A 64 -19.03 0.23 -16.75
C VAL A 64 -19.44 0.08 -15.29
N GLU A 65 -19.52 1.19 -14.55
CA GLU A 65 -19.96 1.21 -13.15
C GLU A 65 -21.39 0.64 -12.99
N ALA A 66 -22.31 0.98 -13.90
CA ALA A 66 -23.69 0.50 -13.86
C ALA A 66 -23.85 -0.97 -14.26
N ILE A 67 -23.08 -1.42 -15.27
CA ILE A 67 -23.05 -2.82 -15.70
C ILE A 67 -22.53 -3.69 -14.56
N LEU A 68 -21.38 -3.31 -13.98
CA LEU A 68 -20.76 -4.06 -12.91
C LEU A 68 -21.66 -4.12 -11.67
N ARG A 69 -22.31 -3.00 -11.32
CA ARG A 69 -23.32 -2.96 -10.25
C ARG A 69 -24.42 -4.00 -10.46
N THR A 70 -24.93 -4.09 -11.68
CA THR A 70 -26.00 -5.01 -12.06
C THR A 70 -25.52 -6.46 -11.92
N LYS A 71 -24.33 -6.79 -12.44
CA LYS A 71 -23.78 -8.15 -12.36
C LYS A 71 -23.52 -8.59 -10.92
N VAL A 72 -22.91 -7.73 -10.11
CA VAL A 72 -22.68 -7.96 -8.67
C VAL A 72 -24.00 -8.23 -7.94
N GLN A 73 -25.07 -7.50 -8.25
CA GLN A 73 -26.37 -7.70 -7.60
C GLN A 73 -27.01 -9.07 -7.90
N HIS A 74 -26.82 -9.56 -9.12
CA HIS A 74 -27.47 -10.79 -9.58
C HIS A 74 -26.64 -12.04 -9.28
N CYS A 75 -25.36 -11.90 -8.96
CA CYS A 75 -24.51 -13.00 -8.55
C CYS A 75 -24.77 -13.36 -7.09
N ARG A 76 -25.40 -14.51 -6.85
CA ARG A 76 -25.82 -14.97 -5.51
C ARG A 76 -24.80 -15.89 -4.87
N ASN A 77 -23.96 -16.53 -5.68
CA ASN A 77 -22.94 -17.46 -5.21
C ASN A 77 -21.59 -16.79 -4.91
N ALA A 78 -21.55 -15.45 -4.79
CA ALA A 78 -20.33 -14.72 -4.47
C ALA A 78 -20.56 -13.55 -3.51
N HIS A 79 -19.56 -13.31 -2.65
CA HIS A 79 -19.45 -12.11 -1.82
C HIS A 79 -18.32 -11.23 -2.34
N PHE A 80 -18.60 -9.94 -2.51
CA PHE A 80 -17.65 -8.99 -3.09
C PHE A 80 -17.04 -8.09 -2.02
N ILE A 81 -15.73 -7.92 -2.10
CA ILE A 81 -14.94 -6.95 -1.33
C ILE A 81 -14.36 -5.95 -2.32
N PHE A 82 -14.70 -4.68 -2.17
CA PHE A 82 -14.15 -3.60 -2.98
C PHE A 82 -13.12 -2.84 -2.16
N ALA A 83 -11.87 -2.85 -2.60
CA ALA A 83 -10.76 -2.16 -1.97
C ALA A 83 -10.25 -1.02 -2.86
N GLY A 84 -9.62 -0.02 -2.25
CA GLY A 84 -9.15 1.14 -2.96
C GLY A 84 -8.42 2.14 -2.08
N SER A 85 -7.28 2.64 -2.55
CA SER A 85 -6.47 3.64 -1.84
C SER A 85 -7.09 5.05 -1.82
N GLN A 86 -7.87 5.42 -2.86
CA GLN A 86 -8.46 6.74 -2.96
C GLN A 86 -9.79 6.85 -2.19
N LYS A 87 -9.67 7.02 -0.87
CA LYS A 87 -10.80 7.09 0.08
C LYS A 87 -11.94 8.01 -0.38
N HIS A 88 -11.61 9.21 -0.85
CA HIS A 88 -12.63 10.17 -1.29
C HIS A 88 -13.44 9.69 -2.50
N ILE A 89 -12.80 9.04 -3.48
CA ILE A 89 -13.50 8.53 -4.66
C ILE A 89 -14.35 7.32 -4.27
N MET A 90 -13.78 6.39 -3.50
CA MET A 90 -14.52 5.25 -2.93
C MET A 90 -15.76 5.72 -2.16
N MET A 91 -15.62 6.69 -1.27
CA MET A 91 -16.73 7.25 -0.49
C MET A 91 -17.81 7.85 -1.39
N ASN A 92 -17.44 8.55 -2.45
CA ASN A 92 -18.38 9.13 -3.41
C ASN A 92 -19.15 8.06 -4.19
N MET A 93 -18.47 6.99 -4.64
CA MET A 93 -19.11 5.90 -5.39
C MET A 93 -20.19 5.17 -4.58
N PHE A 94 -19.98 4.96 -3.27
CA PHE A 94 -20.90 4.20 -2.44
C PHE A 94 -21.92 5.06 -1.64
N ASN A 95 -21.68 6.37 -1.46
CA ASN A 95 -22.58 7.25 -0.68
C ASN A 95 -23.26 8.37 -1.48
N SER A 96 -23.04 8.47 -2.79
CA SER A 96 -23.76 9.43 -3.62
C SER A 96 -24.99 8.81 -4.28
N PRO A 97 -26.21 9.35 -4.09
CA PRO A 97 -27.42 8.87 -4.75
C PRO A 97 -27.35 8.89 -6.29
N ALA A 98 -26.46 9.69 -6.86
CA ALA A 98 -26.24 9.79 -8.30
C ALA A 98 -25.37 8.66 -8.88
N ARG A 99 -24.82 7.77 -8.04
CA ARG A 99 -23.89 6.71 -8.44
C ARG A 99 -24.56 5.33 -8.40
N PRO A 100 -24.26 4.43 -9.36
CA PRO A 100 -24.83 3.08 -9.40
C PRO A 100 -24.63 2.25 -8.11
N PHE A 101 -23.48 2.40 -7.45
CA PHE A 101 -23.16 1.66 -6.22
C PHE A 101 -23.69 2.31 -4.94
N TYR A 102 -24.58 3.31 -5.01
CA TYR A 102 -25.17 3.93 -3.84
C TYR A 102 -25.76 2.92 -2.86
N GLN A 103 -25.31 2.97 -1.60
CA GLN A 103 -25.76 2.11 -0.49
C GLN A 103 -25.69 0.60 -0.77
N SER A 104 -24.83 0.17 -1.70
CA SER A 104 -24.74 -1.23 -2.11
C SER A 104 -23.76 -2.08 -1.30
N VAL A 105 -23.01 -1.46 -0.37
CA VAL A 105 -21.94 -2.12 0.42
C VAL A 105 -21.96 -1.66 1.88
N ASN A 106 -21.35 -2.46 2.74
CA ASN A 106 -20.94 -2.03 4.08
C ASN A 106 -19.53 -1.44 4.00
N MET A 107 -19.36 -0.22 4.52
CA MET A 107 -18.08 0.48 4.51
C MET A 107 -17.20 0.03 5.68
N MET A 108 -15.94 -0.31 5.37
CA MET A 108 -14.90 -0.56 6.37
C MET A 108 -13.69 0.32 6.08
N GLN A 109 -13.29 1.14 7.05
CA GLN A 109 -12.07 1.93 6.96
C GLN A 109 -10.94 1.21 7.70
N LEU A 110 -9.88 0.88 6.98
CA LEU A 110 -8.64 0.38 7.59
C LEU A 110 -7.86 1.55 8.20
N GLN A 111 -7.47 1.35 9.46
CA GLN A 111 -6.55 2.21 10.19
C GLN A 111 -5.15 1.61 10.17
N SER A 112 -4.15 2.38 10.61
CA SER A 112 -2.80 1.87 10.85
C SER A 112 -2.82 0.65 11.78
N ILE A 113 -1.91 -0.29 11.56
CA ILE A 113 -1.79 -1.49 12.40
C ILE A 113 -1.32 -1.05 13.79
N PRO A 114 -2.10 -1.26 14.86
CA PRO A 114 -1.75 -0.74 16.18
C PRO A 114 -0.37 -1.19 16.66
N LEU A 115 0.38 -0.29 17.32
CA LEU A 115 1.72 -0.57 17.86
C LEU A 115 1.75 -1.85 18.71
N ILE A 116 0.72 -2.08 19.54
CA ILE A 116 0.61 -3.29 20.38
C ILE A 116 0.59 -4.60 19.58
N ALA A 117 0.09 -4.57 18.34
CA ALA A 117 0.12 -5.71 17.43
C ALA A 117 1.39 -5.73 16.57
N TYR A 118 1.90 -4.56 16.19
CA TYR A 118 3.04 -4.42 15.31
C TYR A 118 4.38 -4.74 16.01
N LYS A 119 4.54 -4.33 17.27
CA LYS A 119 5.77 -4.55 18.04
C LYS A 119 6.14 -6.03 18.20
N PRO A 120 5.22 -6.92 18.65
CA PRO A 120 5.50 -8.36 18.70
C PRO A 120 5.81 -8.97 17.33
N PHE A 121 5.24 -8.43 16.26
CA PHE A 121 5.54 -8.88 14.89
C PHE A 121 7.01 -8.62 14.53
N VAL A 122 7.52 -7.42 14.81
CA VAL A 122 8.92 -7.06 14.53
C VAL A 122 9.87 -7.86 15.42
N GLU A 123 9.62 -7.93 16.73
CA GLU A 123 10.45 -8.70 17.66
C GLU A 123 10.58 -10.16 17.24
N ARG A 124 9.44 -10.79 16.91
CA ARG A 124 9.41 -12.17 16.42
C ARG A 124 10.21 -12.34 15.13
N LEU A 125 10.06 -11.44 14.16
CA LEU A 125 10.74 -11.53 12.86
C LEU A 125 12.27 -11.45 13.02
N PHE A 126 12.76 -10.58 13.91
CA PHE A 126 14.19 -10.51 14.22
C PHE A 126 14.66 -11.80 14.91
N LEU A 127 13.93 -12.25 15.94
CA LEU A 127 14.31 -13.41 16.74
C LEU A 127 14.34 -14.71 15.92
N GLU A 128 13.34 -14.94 15.06
CA GLU A 128 13.27 -16.11 14.16
C GLU A 128 14.48 -16.21 13.23
N ASN A 129 15.19 -15.10 13.00
CA ASN A 129 16.36 -15.01 12.13
C ASN A 129 17.68 -14.84 12.92
N GLU A 130 17.67 -15.20 14.21
CA GLU A 130 18.81 -15.08 15.13
C GLU A 130 19.31 -13.63 15.28
N LYS A 131 18.42 -12.65 15.17
CA LYS A 131 18.72 -11.22 15.39
C LYS A 131 17.96 -10.73 16.61
N ASN A 132 18.46 -9.67 17.25
CA ASN A 132 17.74 -8.99 18.33
C ASN A 132 17.43 -7.55 17.93
N ILE A 133 16.41 -6.96 18.51
CA ILE A 133 16.06 -5.55 18.33
C ILE A 133 15.64 -4.96 19.67
N GLU A 134 16.04 -3.71 19.91
CA GLU A 134 15.65 -2.97 21.11
C GLU A 134 14.15 -2.60 21.03
N PRO A 135 13.32 -3.00 22.02
CA PRO A 135 11.88 -2.71 22.02
C PRO A 135 11.56 -1.21 21.89
N GLU A 136 12.38 -0.35 22.49
CA GLU A 136 12.26 1.10 22.47
C GLU A 136 12.52 1.67 21.06
N LEU A 137 13.42 1.05 20.29
CA LEU A 137 13.64 1.44 18.90
C LEU A 137 12.40 1.16 18.04
N ILE A 138 11.67 0.09 18.33
CA ILE A 138 10.45 -0.23 17.60
C ILE A 138 9.39 0.87 17.80
N GLU A 139 9.21 1.30 19.05
CA GLU A 139 8.27 2.37 19.41
C GLU A 139 8.68 3.70 18.76
N GLN A 140 9.97 4.05 18.84
CA GLN A 140 10.50 5.26 18.21
C GLN A 140 10.26 5.29 16.70
N VAL A 141 10.58 4.20 16.00
CA VAL A 141 10.36 4.10 14.54
C VAL A 141 8.88 4.17 14.20
N TYR A 142 8.04 3.46 14.94
CA TYR A 142 6.60 3.45 14.71
C TYR A 142 5.99 4.85 14.89
N ASP A 143 6.37 5.55 15.96
CA ASP A 143 5.88 6.90 16.26
C ASP A 143 6.40 7.94 15.27
N PHE A 144 7.66 7.83 14.83
CA PHE A 144 8.26 8.73 13.84
C PHE A 144 7.47 8.73 12.52
N PHE A 145 7.02 7.55 12.09
CA PHE A 145 6.20 7.36 10.90
C PHE A 145 4.70 7.31 11.19
N GLU A 146 4.26 7.62 12.40
CA GLU A 146 2.84 7.70 12.79
C GLU A 146 2.06 6.41 12.44
N GLY A 147 2.74 5.26 12.52
CA GLY A 147 2.16 3.95 12.19
C GLY A 147 1.85 3.74 10.70
N HIS A 148 2.29 4.62 9.81
CA HIS A 148 2.12 4.43 8.37
C HIS A 148 2.88 3.19 7.90
N THR A 149 2.13 2.09 7.69
CA THR A 149 2.68 0.74 7.50
C THR A 149 3.80 0.68 6.47
N TRP A 150 3.67 1.39 5.34
CA TRP A 150 4.70 1.37 4.30
C TRP A 150 6.05 1.93 4.78
N TYR A 151 6.05 3.10 5.44
CA TYR A 151 7.27 3.72 5.93
C TYR A 151 7.88 2.93 7.09
N VAL A 152 7.04 2.44 8.01
CA VAL A 152 7.46 1.60 9.13
C VAL A 152 8.12 0.31 8.61
N GLN A 153 7.51 -0.36 7.63
CA GLN A 153 8.07 -1.55 7.00
C GLN A 153 9.39 -1.26 6.26
N LEU A 154 9.45 -0.15 5.53
CA LEU A 154 10.68 0.27 4.83
C LEU A 154 11.83 0.49 5.81
N MET A 155 11.56 1.16 6.94
CA MET A 155 12.56 1.40 7.98
C MET A 155 13.02 0.09 8.64
N PHE A 156 12.10 -0.78 9.04
CA PHE A 156 12.50 -2.05 9.64
C PHE A 156 13.17 -3.00 8.65
N ASN A 157 12.85 -2.92 7.36
CA ASN A 157 13.57 -3.66 6.33
C ASN A 157 15.04 -3.24 6.26
N GLU A 158 15.31 -1.93 6.26
CA GLU A 158 16.68 -1.41 6.25
C GLU A 158 17.44 -1.77 7.53
N LEU A 159 16.82 -1.56 8.70
CA LEU A 159 17.39 -1.97 10.00
C LEU A 159 17.68 -3.47 10.04
N TYR A 160 16.80 -4.29 9.47
CA TYR A 160 16.99 -5.73 9.37
C TYR A 160 18.18 -6.09 8.48
N ILE A 161 18.39 -5.39 7.35
CA ILE A 161 19.54 -5.59 6.46
C ILE A 161 20.85 -5.22 7.17
N LEU A 162 20.87 -4.10 7.90
CA LEU A 162 22.03 -3.63 8.66
C LEU A 162 22.39 -4.54 9.84
N THR A 163 21.43 -5.31 10.35
CA THR A 163 21.62 -6.17 11.52
C THR A 163 22.06 -7.58 11.10
N GLY A 164 23.27 -7.97 11.49
CA GLY A 164 23.79 -9.34 11.29
C GLY A 164 23.18 -10.36 12.25
N LYS A 165 23.39 -11.66 11.97
CA LYS A 165 23.04 -12.73 12.92
C LYS A 165 23.81 -12.58 14.23
N GLY A 166 23.14 -12.82 15.35
CA GLY A 166 23.63 -12.64 16.71
C GLY A 166 23.79 -11.18 17.15
N GLN A 167 23.50 -10.21 16.28
CA GLN A 167 23.65 -8.79 16.59
C GLN A 167 22.36 -8.19 17.15
N LEU A 168 22.53 -7.06 17.85
CA LEU A 168 21.44 -6.23 18.36
C LEU A 168 21.22 -5.06 17.41
N CYS A 169 19.98 -4.90 16.96
CA CYS A 169 19.51 -3.69 16.30
C CYS A 169 19.15 -2.65 17.37
N ASP A 170 20.08 -1.74 17.63
CA ASP A 170 19.90 -0.65 18.58
C ASP A 170 19.73 0.71 17.88
N ARG A 171 19.51 1.74 18.68
CA ARG A 171 19.31 3.11 18.19
C ARG A 171 20.47 3.67 17.36
N SER A 172 21.69 3.14 17.47
CA SER A 172 22.84 3.62 16.69
C SER A 172 22.69 3.36 15.19
N LEU A 173 21.91 2.33 14.81
CA LEU A 173 21.63 2.00 13.41
C LEU A 173 20.54 2.87 12.79
N HIS A 174 19.75 3.58 13.61
CA HIS A 174 18.60 4.37 13.16
C HIS A 174 18.98 5.40 12.08
N ASP A 175 19.94 6.27 12.37
CA ASP A 175 20.29 7.37 11.47
C ASP A 175 20.95 6.86 10.18
N THR A 176 21.68 5.74 10.29
CA THR A 176 22.26 5.07 9.11
C THR A 176 21.16 4.50 8.22
N ALA A 177 20.17 3.79 8.80
CA ALA A 177 19.05 3.25 8.05
C ALA A 177 18.22 4.37 7.39
N LEU A 178 17.92 5.44 8.12
CA LEU A 178 17.20 6.58 7.57
C LEU A 178 17.96 7.24 6.41
N THR A 179 19.27 7.42 6.56
CA THR A 179 20.12 7.98 5.50
C THR A 179 20.10 7.10 4.26
N ASN A 180 20.20 5.78 4.41
CA ASN A 180 20.15 4.83 3.29
C ASN A 180 18.81 4.90 2.57
N ILE A 181 17.69 4.96 3.30
CA ILE A 181 16.35 5.11 2.72
C ILE A 181 16.22 6.40 1.93
N LEU A 182 16.71 7.52 2.47
CA LEU A 182 16.67 8.81 1.79
C LEU A 182 17.51 8.79 0.50
N GLN A 183 18.69 8.17 0.53
CA GLN A 183 19.53 8.00 -0.66
C GLN A 183 18.86 7.11 -1.72
N MET A 184 18.21 6.01 -1.31
CA MET A 184 17.46 5.14 -2.22
C MET A 184 16.30 5.86 -2.90
N GLN A 185 15.67 6.81 -2.22
CA GLN A 185 14.53 7.57 -2.74
C GLN A 185 14.92 8.88 -3.42
N ASP A 186 16.19 9.30 -3.38
CA ASP A 186 16.62 10.62 -3.87
C ASP A 186 16.27 10.80 -5.35
N PHE A 187 16.55 9.81 -6.20
CA PHE A 187 16.23 9.92 -7.63
C PHE A 187 14.73 10.15 -7.87
N THR A 188 13.87 9.35 -7.25
CA THR A 188 12.41 9.47 -7.34
C THR A 188 11.94 10.83 -6.83
N TYR A 189 12.49 11.28 -5.70
CA TYR A 189 12.20 12.60 -5.16
C TYR A 189 12.60 13.71 -6.13
N GLN A 190 13.82 13.70 -6.67
CA GLN A 190 14.28 14.70 -7.63
C GLN A 190 13.41 14.71 -8.88
N GLU A 191 13.00 13.55 -9.38
CA GLU A 191 12.14 13.44 -10.55
C GLU A 191 10.77 14.09 -10.29
N ILE A 192 10.09 13.69 -9.20
CA ILE A 192 8.80 14.27 -8.82
C ILE A 192 8.93 15.78 -8.57
N PHE A 193 9.93 16.17 -7.77
CA PHE A 193 10.19 17.56 -7.43
C PHE A 193 10.45 18.39 -8.68
N SER A 194 11.23 17.90 -9.64
CA SER A 194 11.54 18.63 -10.88
C SER A 194 10.30 18.99 -11.70
N ARG A 195 9.29 18.12 -11.70
CA ARG A 195 8.01 18.28 -12.41
C ARG A 195 7.06 19.28 -11.73
N LEU A 196 7.31 19.65 -10.48
CA LEU A 196 6.48 20.62 -9.77
C LEU A 196 6.67 22.05 -10.34
N PRO A 197 5.59 22.82 -10.53
CA PRO A 197 5.64 24.26 -10.77
C PRO A 197 6.39 25.01 -9.65
N GLU A 198 7.02 26.14 -10.00
CA GLU A 198 7.90 26.89 -9.09
C GLU A 198 7.22 27.27 -7.76
N LYS A 199 5.98 27.75 -7.81
CA LYS A 199 5.21 28.11 -6.60
C LYS A 199 4.95 26.91 -5.68
N GLN A 200 4.77 25.72 -6.25
CA GLN A 200 4.57 24.50 -5.44
C GLN A 200 5.88 24.07 -4.77
N LYS A 201 7.03 24.22 -5.45
CA LYS A 201 8.35 23.99 -4.86
C LYS A 201 8.62 24.93 -3.69
N GLU A 202 8.34 26.23 -3.86
CA GLU A 202 8.51 27.23 -2.80
C GLU A 202 7.68 26.90 -1.56
N VAL A 203 6.41 26.54 -1.75
CA VAL A 203 5.52 26.12 -0.65
C VAL A 203 6.04 24.86 0.04
N LEU A 204 6.46 23.84 -0.72
CA LEU A 204 6.98 22.60 -0.15
C LEU A 204 8.25 22.85 0.69
N ILE A 205 9.18 23.67 0.20
CA ILE A 205 10.38 24.08 0.93
C ILE A 205 10.03 24.88 2.19
N ALA A 206 9.03 25.78 2.11
CA ALA A 206 8.59 26.55 3.26
C ALA A 206 7.99 25.64 4.35
N ILE A 207 7.16 24.66 3.97
CA ILE A 207 6.60 23.67 4.89
C ILE A 207 7.70 22.86 5.56
N GLY A 208 8.69 22.38 4.80
CA GLY A 208 9.81 21.62 5.34
C GLY A 208 10.62 22.38 6.40
N LYS A 209 10.76 23.70 6.26
CA LYS A 209 11.49 24.55 7.24
C LYS A 209 10.70 24.82 8.52
N VAL A 210 9.37 24.72 8.50
CA VAL A 210 8.50 25.04 9.64
C VAL A 210 8.29 23.81 10.55
N ASN A 211 8.66 22.61 10.10
CA ASN A 211 8.52 21.38 10.87
C ASN A 211 9.87 20.79 11.30
N PRO A 212 10.60 21.41 12.26
CA PRO A 212 11.95 20.99 12.68
C PRO A 212 12.00 19.72 13.55
N GLU A 213 10.87 19.08 13.88
CA GLU A 213 10.85 17.87 14.74
C GLU A 213 11.25 16.58 14.01
N LYS A 214 11.45 16.61 12.68
CA LYS A 214 11.97 15.49 11.89
C LYS A 214 13.30 15.94 11.25
N PRO A 215 14.36 15.11 11.28
CA PRO A 215 15.73 15.55 11.08
C PRO A 215 15.89 16.34 9.78
N ASP A 216 16.58 17.48 9.90
CA ASP A 216 17.00 18.34 8.80
C ASP A 216 17.90 17.52 7.86
N VAL A 217 17.29 16.88 6.85
CA VAL A 217 18.06 16.29 5.75
C VAL A 217 18.57 17.47 4.93
N PRO A 218 19.89 17.69 4.84
CA PRO A 218 20.40 18.77 4.03
C PRO A 218 19.99 18.53 2.59
N LEU A 219 18.98 19.28 2.13
CA LEU A 219 18.69 19.43 0.71
C LEU A 219 20.02 19.83 0.05
N ASN A 220 20.62 18.92 -0.71
CA ASN A 220 21.84 19.21 -1.44
C ASN A 220 21.52 20.34 -2.42
N LYS A 221 21.83 21.58 -2.00
CA LYS A 221 21.54 22.82 -2.73
C LYS A 221 22.28 22.89 -4.08
N ASN A 222 23.18 21.96 -4.38
CA ASN A 222 24.23 22.19 -5.35
C ASN A 222 24.09 21.58 -6.75
N ASP A 223 23.08 20.76 -7.07
CA ASP A 223 22.98 20.21 -8.44
C ASP A 223 21.78 20.69 -9.26
N ALA A 224 20.58 20.81 -8.66
CA ALA A 224 19.38 21.18 -9.43
C ALA A 224 19.27 22.70 -9.67
N PHE A 225 19.52 23.52 -8.65
CA PHE A 225 19.34 24.98 -8.73
C PHE A 225 20.37 25.67 -9.64
N GLN A 226 21.63 25.21 -9.64
CA GLN A 226 22.68 25.77 -10.50
C GLN A 226 22.47 25.41 -11.98
N LYS A 227 21.94 24.22 -12.29
CA LYS A 227 21.66 23.79 -13.68
C LYS A 227 20.50 24.57 -14.30
N VAL A 228 19.45 24.87 -13.52
CA VAL A 228 18.30 25.66 -14.00
C VAL A 228 18.64 27.14 -14.20
N GLN A 229 19.45 27.73 -13.31
CA GLN A 229 19.92 29.11 -13.45
C GLN A 229 20.88 29.27 -14.65
N LYS A 230 21.78 28.31 -14.90
CA LYS A 230 22.70 28.37 -16.06
C LYS A 230 22.00 28.25 -17.42
N ARG A 231 20.91 27.47 -17.53
CA ARG A 231 20.14 27.40 -18.79
C ARG A 231 19.45 28.73 -19.15
N ARG A 232 18.93 29.46 -18.16
CA ARG A 232 18.28 30.77 -18.39
C ARG A 232 19.24 31.90 -18.80
N VAL A 233 20.54 31.77 -18.53
CA VAL A 233 21.55 32.78 -18.93
C VAL A 233 22.08 32.50 -20.34
N GLN A 234 22.04 31.25 -20.82
CA GLN A 234 22.48 30.90 -22.17
C GLN A 234 21.38 31.06 -23.24
N GLU A 235 20.10 31.03 -22.88
CA GLU A 235 18.98 31.26 -23.82
C GLU A 235 18.60 32.76 -23.98
N LYS A 236 19.34 33.66 -23.32
CA LYS A 236 19.16 35.12 -23.43
C LYS A 236 20.38 35.86 -24.00
N ARG A 237 21.25 35.16 -24.74
CA ARG A 237 22.32 35.77 -25.54
C ARG A 237 22.21 35.32 -26.99
#